data_AF-A0A7V0ZJQ6-F1
#
_entry.id   AF-A0A7V0ZJQ6-F1
#
_cell.length_a   1.000
_cell.length_b   1.000
_cell.length_c   1.000
_cell.angle_alpha   90.00
_cell.angle_beta   90.00
_cell.angle_gamma   90.00
#
_symmetry.space_group_name_H-M   'P 1'
#
loop_
_entity.id
_entity.type
_entity.pdbx_description
1 polymer ?
#
loop_
_entity_poly.entity_id
_entity_poly.type
_entity_poly.pdbx_seq_one_letter_code
_entity_poly.pdbx_strand_id
1 'polypeptide(L)'
;MITKCLFPVAGYGTRFLPATKSMPKEMLPVVNKPLVQYGVEEALEAGMTTCAMVTGRGKRAIADHFDISYELEHQISGSGKEAYLRSIRNVLEKGVFTMVRQREMKGLGHAILTGQALIGNEPFGVLLSDDLCLNTGPGVLSQMAELYKQFRCSIVAIQEVPKDQTHKYGVIAGESLKEGIY
;
A
#
# COMPACT_ATOMS: atom_id res chain seq x y z
N MET A 1 1.31 -17.20 -9.23
CA MET A 1 1.31 -16.58 -7.89
C MET A 1 1.39 -15.09 -8.11
N ILE A 2 0.71 -14.26 -7.33
CA ILE A 2 0.80 -12.80 -7.47
C ILE A 2 2.06 -12.35 -6.73
N THR A 3 2.98 -11.68 -7.42
CA THR A 3 4.29 -11.28 -6.87
C THR A 3 4.47 -9.77 -6.80
N LYS A 4 3.63 -9.00 -7.51
CA LYS A 4 3.69 -7.53 -7.55
C LYS A 4 2.49 -6.90 -6.87
N CYS A 5 2.73 -5.83 -6.12
CA CYS A 5 1.70 -4.97 -5.56
C CYS A 5 1.98 -3.52 -5.98
N LEU A 6 0.96 -2.85 -6.52
CA LEU A 6 1.00 -1.45 -6.93
C LEU A 6 0.47 -0.56 -5.81
N PHE A 7 1.22 0.49 -5.47
CA PHE A 7 0.88 1.47 -4.44
C PHE A 7 0.69 2.87 -5.08
N PRO A 8 -0.55 3.32 -5.29
CA PRO A 8 -0.84 4.69 -5.73
C PRO A 8 -0.62 5.68 -4.57
N VAL A 9 0.52 6.39 -4.57
CA VAL A 9 0.95 7.28 -3.47
C VAL A 9 1.24 8.72 -3.95
N ALA A 10 0.62 9.12 -5.06
CA ALA A 10 0.80 10.44 -5.66
C ALA A 10 -0.11 11.54 -5.10
N GLY A 11 -1.16 11.18 -4.34
CA GLY A 11 -2.22 12.08 -3.91
C GLY A 11 -1.77 13.18 -2.94
N TYR A 12 -2.35 14.38 -3.03
CA TYR A 12 -1.99 15.49 -2.14
C TYR A 12 -2.45 15.31 -0.68
N GLY A 13 -3.41 14.42 -0.42
CA GLY A 13 -3.91 14.19 0.93
C GLY A 13 -4.64 15.39 1.52
N THR A 14 -5.40 16.13 0.71
CA THR A 14 -6.12 17.36 1.13
C THR A 14 -7.07 17.13 2.30
N ARG A 15 -7.60 15.91 2.45
CA ARG A 15 -8.44 15.48 3.60
C ARG A 15 -7.71 15.54 4.95
N PHE A 16 -6.38 15.56 4.94
CA PHE A 16 -5.52 15.52 6.12
C PHE A 16 -4.74 16.83 6.33
N LEU A 17 -5.17 17.93 5.70
CA LEU A 17 -4.60 19.24 6.00
C LEU A 17 -4.92 19.65 7.45
N PRO A 18 -3.99 20.33 8.16
CA PRO A 18 -2.73 20.89 7.65
C PRO A 18 -1.53 19.92 7.66
N ALA A 19 -1.66 18.72 8.23
CA ALA A 19 -0.55 17.78 8.40
C ALA A 19 0.13 17.43 7.06
N THR A 20 -0.67 17.29 6.00
CA THR A 20 -0.18 16.94 4.66
C THR A 20 0.40 18.09 3.85
N LYS A 21 0.51 19.31 4.43
CA LYS A 21 1.10 20.46 3.75
C LYS A 21 2.57 20.22 3.38
N SER A 22 3.31 19.50 4.21
CA SER A 22 4.75 19.22 4.02
C SER A 22 5.11 17.74 4.17
N MET A 23 4.15 16.88 4.53
CA MET A 23 4.34 15.44 4.68
C MET A 23 3.36 14.69 3.78
N PRO A 24 3.78 13.65 3.05
CA PRO A 24 2.84 12.79 2.34
C PRO A 24 1.80 12.18 3.28
N LYS A 25 0.53 12.04 2.85
CA LYS A 25 -0.50 11.36 3.68
C LYS A 25 -0.09 9.95 4.06
N GLU A 26 0.63 9.27 3.17
CA GLU A 26 1.09 7.90 3.31
C GLU A 26 2.23 7.78 4.34
N MET A 27 2.87 8.91 4.69
CA MET A 27 3.90 9.01 5.71
C MET A 27 3.35 9.43 7.08
N LEU A 28 2.04 9.66 7.21
CA LEU A 28 1.44 9.93 8.52
C LEU A 28 1.66 8.72 9.43
N PRO A 29 2.25 8.90 10.62
CA PRO A 29 2.56 7.79 11.50
C PRO A 29 1.31 7.31 12.25
N VAL A 30 1.12 6.00 12.31
CA VAL A 30 0.31 5.35 13.32
C VAL A 30 1.29 4.89 14.40
N VAL A 31 1.28 5.60 15.54
CA VAL A 31 2.30 5.48 16.60
C VAL A 31 3.69 5.86 16.07
N ASN A 32 4.48 4.89 15.61
CA ASN A 32 5.88 5.07 15.19
C ASN A 32 6.18 4.51 13.80
N LYS A 33 5.15 4.08 13.05
CA LYS A 33 5.29 3.50 11.72
C LYS A 33 4.39 4.25 10.72
N PRO A 34 4.88 4.67 9.55
CA PRO A 34 4.05 5.34 8.56
C PRO A 34 3.06 4.37 7.93
N LEU A 35 1.88 4.89 7.55
CA LEU A 35 0.81 4.13 6.90
C LEU A 35 1.29 3.28 5.71
N VAL A 36 2.15 3.82 4.86
CA VAL A 36 2.70 3.10 3.69
C VAL A 36 3.46 1.83 4.08
N GLN A 37 4.13 1.81 5.23
CA GLN A 37 4.88 0.63 5.66
C GLN A 37 3.94 -0.49 6.09
N TYR A 38 2.80 -0.20 6.73
CA TYR A 38 1.79 -1.23 7.04
C TYR A 38 1.28 -1.90 5.76
N GLY A 39 0.97 -1.12 4.73
CA GLY A 39 0.55 -1.66 3.44
C GLY A 39 1.63 -2.49 2.73
N VAL A 40 2.91 -2.08 2.84
CA VAL A 40 4.03 -2.89 2.33
C VAL A 40 4.19 -4.19 3.10
N GLU A 41 4.10 -4.15 4.43
CA GLU A 41 4.16 -5.36 5.26
C GLU A 41 3.03 -6.34 4.92
N GLU A 42 1.81 -5.85 4.69
CA GLU A 42 0.67 -6.66 4.25
C GLU A 42 0.91 -7.28 2.86
N ALA A 43 1.46 -6.51 1.91
CA ALA A 43 1.79 -7.02 0.59
C ALA A 43 2.87 -8.13 0.67
N LEU A 44 3.90 -7.94 1.50
CA LEU A 44 4.94 -8.95 1.72
C LEU A 44 4.39 -10.21 2.37
N GLU A 45 3.48 -10.09 3.35
CA GLU A 45 2.77 -11.23 3.96
C GLU A 45 1.98 -12.03 2.91
N ALA A 46 1.35 -11.34 1.95
CA ALA A 46 0.63 -11.95 0.84
C ALA A 46 1.52 -12.56 -0.26
N GLY A 47 2.85 -12.49 -0.11
CA GLY A 47 3.83 -12.99 -1.09
C GLY A 47 4.11 -12.03 -2.25
N MET A 48 3.64 -10.78 -2.17
CA MET A 48 3.86 -9.75 -3.18
C MET A 48 5.15 -8.98 -2.87
N THR A 49 6.29 -9.56 -3.22
CA THR A 49 7.63 -9.02 -2.88
C THR A 49 8.02 -7.80 -3.70
N THR A 50 7.43 -7.56 -4.87
CA THR A 50 7.71 -6.36 -5.66
C THR A 50 6.70 -5.27 -5.35
N CYS A 51 7.14 -4.23 -4.68
CA CYS A 51 6.35 -3.04 -4.33
C CYS A 51 6.56 -1.95 -5.39
N ALA A 52 5.61 -1.81 -6.30
CA ALA A 52 5.63 -0.83 -7.37
C ALA A 52 4.88 0.45 -6.94
N MET A 53 5.59 1.55 -6.77
CA MET A 53 5.02 2.80 -6.25
C MET A 53 4.79 3.81 -7.36
N VAL A 54 3.56 4.32 -7.44
CA VAL A 54 3.21 5.43 -8.33
C VAL A 54 3.23 6.71 -7.50
N THR A 55 4.31 7.48 -7.62
CA THR A 55 4.58 8.65 -6.79
C THR A 55 4.23 9.96 -7.50
N GLY A 56 4.21 11.06 -6.74
CA GLY A 56 3.86 12.40 -7.22
C GLY A 56 4.93 13.46 -6.90
N ARG A 57 4.58 14.74 -7.02
CA ARG A 57 5.43 15.85 -6.55
C ARG A 57 5.42 15.89 -5.01
N GLY A 58 6.57 16.17 -4.39
CA GLY A 58 6.69 16.28 -2.93
C GLY A 58 6.63 14.94 -2.16
N LYS A 59 6.83 13.81 -2.86
CA LYS A 59 6.71 12.45 -2.29
C LYS A 59 8.05 11.77 -1.97
N ARG A 60 9.14 12.54 -1.92
CA ARG A 60 10.50 12.03 -1.70
C ARG A 60 10.62 11.19 -0.42
N ALA A 61 9.97 11.63 0.67
CA ALA A 61 10.00 10.94 1.96
C ALA A 61 9.53 9.48 1.90
N ILE A 62 8.68 9.11 0.93
CA ILE A 62 8.28 7.70 0.74
C ILE A 62 9.45 6.88 0.20
N ALA A 63 10.19 7.42 -0.78
CA ALA A 63 11.38 6.76 -1.31
C ALA A 63 12.47 6.64 -0.25
N ASP A 64 12.75 7.74 0.46
CA ASP A 64 13.77 7.76 1.51
C ASP A 64 13.43 6.79 2.67
N HIS A 65 12.13 6.53 2.95
CA HIS A 65 11.71 5.58 3.99
C HIS A 65 11.99 4.11 3.63
N PHE A 66 11.94 3.77 2.33
CA PHE A 66 12.27 2.44 1.82
C PHE A 66 13.67 2.41 1.18
N ASP A 67 14.59 3.17 1.75
CA ASP A 67 16.01 3.17 1.40
C ASP A 67 16.87 3.17 2.69
N ILE A 68 18.16 2.96 2.53
CA ILE A 68 19.13 3.00 3.62
C ILE A 68 19.40 4.46 3.98
N SER A 69 19.13 4.83 5.24
CA SER A 69 19.51 6.15 5.77
C SER A 69 20.91 6.09 6.38
N TYR A 70 21.93 6.15 5.53
CA TYR A 70 23.32 5.89 5.93
C TYR A 70 23.76 6.71 7.15
N GLU A 71 23.53 8.02 7.15
CA GLU A 71 23.93 8.88 8.25
C GLU A 71 23.23 8.51 9.55
N LEU A 72 21.91 8.26 9.51
CA LEU A 72 21.14 7.89 10.69
C LEU A 72 21.59 6.53 11.24
N GLU A 73 21.68 5.53 10.36
CA GLU A 73 22.04 4.16 10.74
C GLU A 73 23.47 4.08 11.28
N HIS A 74 24.40 4.82 10.67
CA HIS A 74 25.78 4.91 11.16
C HIS A 74 25.84 5.55 12.56
N GLN A 75 25.10 6.64 12.79
CA GLN A 75 25.11 7.34 14.09
C GLN A 75 24.56 6.50 15.25
N ILE A 76 23.63 5.57 14.98
CA ILE A 76 23.05 4.72 16.03
C ILE A 76 23.67 3.31 16.08
N SER A 77 24.62 3.03 15.19
CA SER A 77 25.30 1.73 15.08
C SER A 77 25.92 1.30 16.41
N GLY A 78 25.70 0.05 16.81
CA GLY A 78 26.16 -0.53 18.07
C GLY A 78 25.38 -0.07 19.31
N SER A 79 24.34 0.75 19.17
CA SER A 79 23.48 1.18 20.28
C SER A 79 22.21 0.32 20.38
N GLY A 80 21.56 0.36 21.55
CA GLY A 80 20.24 -0.27 21.73
C GLY A 80 19.12 0.30 20.84
N LYS A 81 19.36 1.44 20.17
CA LYS A 81 18.38 2.06 19.26
C LYS A 81 18.24 1.32 17.93
N GLU A 82 19.18 0.46 17.57
CA GLU A 82 19.08 -0.37 16.36
C GLU A 82 17.83 -1.27 16.36
N ALA A 83 17.34 -1.65 17.55
CA ALA A 83 16.13 -2.44 17.68
C ALA A 83 14.91 -1.75 17.01
N TYR A 84 14.89 -0.40 16.97
CA TYR A 84 13.83 0.36 16.32
C TYR A 84 13.84 0.26 14.79
N LEU A 85 14.97 -0.13 14.18
CA LEU A 85 15.09 -0.30 12.73
C LEU A 85 14.75 -1.72 12.25
N ARG A 86 14.54 -2.68 13.16
CA ARG A 86 14.31 -4.09 12.80
C ARG A 86 13.14 -4.26 11.82
N SER A 87 12.04 -3.54 12.05
CA SER A 87 10.83 -3.64 11.22
C SER A 87 11.09 -3.18 9.79
N ILE A 88 11.72 -2.02 9.60
CA ILE A 88 11.99 -1.48 8.26
C ILE A 88 13.11 -2.26 7.56
N ARG A 89 14.16 -2.70 8.27
CA ARG A 89 15.21 -3.57 7.71
C ARG A 89 14.66 -4.89 7.17
N ASN A 90 13.74 -5.52 7.90
CA ASN A 90 13.06 -6.74 7.43
C ASN A 90 12.21 -6.48 6.17
N VAL A 91 11.60 -5.31 6.04
CA VAL A 91 10.86 -4.91 4.83
C VAL A 91 11.83 -4.71 3.64
N LEU A 92 12.96 -4.06 3.87
CA LEU A 92 14.00 -3.85 2.84
C LEU A 92 14.65 -5.16 2.37
N GLU A 93 14.87 -6.12 3.28
CA GLU A 93 15.45 -7.42 2.95
C GLU A 93 14.53 -8.27 2.05
N LYS A 94 13.21 -8.16 2.26
CA LYS A 94 12.20 -9.00 1.58
C LYS A 94 11.60 -8.35 0.34
N GLY A 95 11.63 -7.01 0.26
CA GLY A 95 10.93 -6.23 -0.75
C GLY A 95 11.86 -5.70 -1.85
N VAL A 96 11.33 -5.66 -3.07
CA VAL A 96 11.93 -4.91 -4.19
C VAL A 96 11.07 -3.67 -4.44
N PHE A 97 11.66 -2.48 -4.32
CA PHE A 97 10.94 -1.22 -4.45
C PHE A 97 11.23 -0.58 -5.81
N THR A 98 10.17 -0.30 -6.57
CA THR A 98 10.28 0.38 -7.87
C THR A 98 9.36 1.58 -7.89
N MET A 99 9.74 2.64 -8.60
CA MET A 99 8.97 3.88 -8.59
C MET A 99 8.80 4.46 -9.98
N VAL A 100 7.59 4.96 -10.25
CA VAL A 100 7.26 5.74 -11.43
C VAL A 100 6.48 6.98 -10.99
N ARG A 101 6.56 8.05 -11.79
CA ARG A 101 5.93 9.33 -11.45
C ARG A 101 4.63 9.53 -12.20
N GLN A 102 3.53 9.71 -11.45
CA GLN A 102 2.29 10.28 -11.98
C GLN A 102 2.49 11.78 -12.21
N ARG A 103 2.56 12.18 -13.49
CA ARG A 103 2.83 13.58 -13.87
C ARG A 103 1.61 14.49 -13.70
N GLU A 104 0.41 13.93 -13.87
CA GLU A 104 -0.86 14.64 -13.82
C GLU A 104 -1.86 13.95 -12.88
N MET A 105 -2.58 14.74 -12.09
CA MET A 105 -3.53 14.27 -11.09
C MET A 105 -4.90 13.93 -11.70
N LYS A 106 -4.93 12.91 -12.56
CA LYS A 106 -6.13 12.41 -13.26
C LYS A 106 -6.86 11.27 -12.51
N GLY A 107 -6.65 11.17 -11.19
CA GLY A 107 -7.30 10.17 -10.33
C GLY A 107 -6.63 8.79 -10.33
N LEU A 108 -7.30 7.83 -9.67
CA LEU A 108 -6.77 6.49 -9.38
C LEU A 108 -6.55 5.64 -10.64
N GLY A 109 -7.49 5.64 -11.59
CA GLY A 109 -7.34 4.87 -12.83
C GLY A 109 -6.09 5.28 -13.64
N HIS A 110 -5.82 6.60 -13.70
CA HIS A 110 -4.60 7.10 -14.31
C HIS A 110 -3.34 6.71 -13.53
N ALA A 111 -3.40 6.67 -12.20
CA ALA A 111 -2.29 6.20 -11.37
C ALA A 111 -1.98 4.72 -11.67
N ILE A 112 -3.01 3.87 -11.74
CA ILE A 112 -2.87 2.45 -12.10
C ILE A 112 -2.27 2.30 -13.50
N LEU A 113 -2.79 3.03 -14.50
CA LEU A 113 -2.25 3.02 -15.85
C LEU A 113 -0.78 3.49 -15.90
N THR A 114 -0.41 4.50 -15.12
CA THR A 114 0.98 4.96 -15.01
C THR A 114 1.90 3.86 -14.46
N GLY A 115 1.37 3.03 -13.56
CA GLY A 115 2.04 1.86 -13.01
C GLY A 115 2.31 0.72 -14.01
N GLN A 116 1.71 0.75 -15.21
CA GLN A 116 1.89 -0.29 -16.23
C GLN A 116 3.37 -0.55 -16.55
N ALA A 117 4.21 0.49 -16.54
CA ALA A 117 5.65 0.38 -16.79
C ALA A 117 6.40 -0.46 -15.74
N LEU A 118 5.87 -0.55 -14.51
CA LEU A 118 6.46 -1.34 -13.41
C LEU A 118 5.86 -2.74 -13.34
N ILE A 119 4.55 -2.85 -13.61
CA ILE A 119 3.80 -4.10 -13.49
C ILE A 119 4.01 -5.00 -14.70
N GLY A 120 3.84 -4.50 -15.94
CA GLY A 120 3.80 -5.32 -17.14
C GLY A 120 2.46 -6.05 -17.31
N ASN A 121 2.49 -7.23 -17.94
CA ASN A 121 1.29 -8.04 -18.26
C ASN A 121 1.17 -9.26 -17.32
N GLU A 122 0.94 -9.01 -16.04
CA GLU A 122 0.77 -10.04 -15.01
C GLU A 122 -0.28 -9.61 -13.99
N PRO A 123 -0.94 -10.54 -13.27
CA PRO A 123 -1.81 -10.18 -12.17
C PRO A 123 -1.02 -9.52 -11.03
N PHE A 124 -1.61 -8.50 -10.42
CA PHE A 124 -0.97 -7.69 -9.38
C PHE A 124 -1.98 -7.27 -8.33
N GLY A 125 -1.52 -7.06 -7.10
CA GLY A 125 -2.29 -6.39 -6.06
C GLY A 125 -2.32 -4.89 -6.28
N VAL A 126 -3.38 -4.22 -5.80
CA VAL A 126 -3.43 -2.76 -5.69
C VAL A 126 -3.76 -2.43 -4.25
N LEU A 127 -2.91 -1.66 -3.58
CA LEU A 127 -3.11 -1.26 -2.19
C LEU A 127 -3.11 0.26 -2.05
N LEU A 128 -4.18 0.80 -1.47
CA LEU A 128 -4.30 2.21 -1.10
C LEU A 128 -3.84 2.36 0.36
N SER A 129 -2.66 2.94 0.56
CA SER A 129 -2.02 2.97 1.88
C SER A 129 -2.75 3.82 2.93
N ASP A 130 -3.73 4.64 2.54
CA ASP A 130 -4.60 5.34 3.50
C ASP A 130 -5.75 4.49 4.06
N ASP A 131 -5.99 3.29 3.53
CA ASP A 131 -6.92 2.31 4.10
C ASP A 131 -6.14 1.28 4.93
N LEU A 132 -5.97 1.57 6.22
CA LEU A 132 -5.35 0.64 7.17
C LEU A 132 -6.37 -0.41 7.60
N CYS A 133 -6.27 -1.63 7.04
CA CYS A 133 -7.09 -2.76 7.44
C CYS A 133 -6.43 -3.56 8.57
N LEU A 134 -7.14 -3.72 9.69
CA LEU A 134 -6.68 -4.53 10.81
C LEU A 134 -7.64 -5.69 11.04
N ASN A 135 -7.10 -6.90 11.16
CA ASN A 135 -7.90 -8.08 11.41
C ASN A 135 -7.15 -9.10 12.28
N THR A 136 -7.93 -9.97 12.93
CA THR A 136 -7.42 -11.15 13.62
C THR A 136 -7.31 -12.29 12.62
N GLY A 137 -6.18 -12.42 11.90
CA GLY A 137 -5.99 -13.44 10.87
C GLY A 137 -5.03 -13.01 9.76
N PRO A 138 -5.00 -13.72 8.62
CA PRO A 138 -4.21 -13.34 7.46
C PRO A 138 -4.63 -11.96 6.93
N GLY A 139 -3.70 -11.13 6.49
CA GLY A 139 -4.02 -9.80 5.92
C GLY A 139 -5.04 -9.84 4.76
N VAL A 140 -5.66 -8.71 4.44
CA VAL A 140 -6.70 -8.62 3.41
C VAL A 140 -6.14 -9.04 2.05
N LEU A 141 -4.94 -8.57 1.68
CA LEU A 141 -4.25 -9.00 0.46
C LEU A 141 -3.97 -10.50 0.43
N SER A 142 -3.61 -11.12 1.57
CA SER A 142 -3.39 -12.57 1.65
C SER A 142 -4.67 -13.34 1.34
N GLN A 143 -5.80 -12.91 1.91
CA GLN A 143 -7.12 -13.48 1.64
C GLN A 143 -7.52 -13.30 0.16
N MET A 144 -7.36 -12.10 -0.39
CA MET A 144 -7.64 -11.81 -1.80
C MET A 144 -6.76 -12.63 -2.74
N ALA A 145 -5.48 -12.81 -2.42
CA ALA A 145 -4.56 -13.62 -3.20
C ALA A 145 -4.98 -15.10 -3.22
N GLU A 146 -5.51 -15.62 -2.11
CA GLU A 146 -6.05 -16.98 -2.05
C GLU A 146 -7.32 -17.13 -2.90
N LEU A 147 -8.25 -16.17 -2.81
CA LEU A 147 -9.43 -16.12 -3.67
C LEU A 147 -9.05 -16.07 -5.16
N TYR A 148 -8.04 -15.27 -5.52
CA TYR A 148 -7.54 -15.23 -6.89
C TYR A 148 -6.99 -16.58 -7.37
N LYS A 149 -6.34 -17.36 -6.50
CA LYS A 149 -5.86 -18.70 -6.86
C LYS A 149 -7.02 -19.63 -7.21
N GLN A 150 -8.14 -19.51 -6.50
CA GLN A 150 -9.32 -20.33 -6.70
C GLN A 150 -10.15 -19.89 -7.92
N PHE A 151 -10.49 -18.60 -8.02
CA PHE A 151 -11.47 -18.11 -8.98
C PHE A 151 -10.86 -17.58 -10.28
N ARG A 152 -9.58 -17.19 -10.27
CA ARG A 152 -8.87 -16.65 -11.45
C ARG A 152 -9.56 -15.44 -12.10
N CYS A 153 -10.23 -14.62 -11.30
CA CYS A 153 -10.84 -13.35 -11.71
C CYS A 153 -10.35 -12.19 -10.84
N SER A 154 -10.65 -10.95 -11.24
CA SER A 154 -10.35 -9.78 -10.42
C SER A 154 -11.10 -9.85 -9.08
N ILE A 155 -10.36 -9.68 -7.98
CA ILE A 155 -10.92 -9.66 -6.63
C ILE A 155 -10.93 -8.22 -6.12
N VAL A 156 -12.05 -7.79 -5.57
CA VAL A 156 -12.22 -6.45 -4.97
C VAL A 156 -12.65 -6.65 -3.52
N ALA A 157 -11.86 -6.15 -2.58
CA ALA A 157 -12.25 -6.14 -1.17
C ALA A 157 -13.40 -5.14 -0.96
N ILE A 158 -14.40 -5.55 -0.18
CA ILE A 158 -15.56 -4.74 0.17
C ILE A 158 -15.76 -4.77 1.68
N GLN A 159 -16.49 -3.78 2.19
CA GLN A 159 -16.97 -3.74 3.56
C GLN A 159 -18.43 -3.28 3.56
N GLU A 160 -19.22 -3.82 4.49
CA GLU A 160 -20.55 -3.30 4.72
C GLU A 160 -20.47 -1.92 5.40
N VAL A 161 -21.29 -0.98 4.93
CA VAL A 161 -21.39 0.36 5.50
C VAL A 161 -22.84 0.68 5.81
N PRO A 162 -23.11 1.54 6.82
CA PRO A 162 -24.47 2.02 7.08
C PRO A 162 -25.08 2.65 5.83
N LYS A 163 -26.39 2.40 5.59
CA LYS A 163 -27.09 2.83 4.37
C LYS A 163 -26.99 4.33 4.12
N ASP A 164 -27.02 5.13 5.16
CA ASP A 164 -26.89 6.59 5.14
C ASP A 164 -25.48 7.09 4.77
N GLN A 165 -24.46 6.23 4.80
CA GLN A 165 -23.07 6.56 4.45
C GLN A 165 -22.65 6.11 3.06
N THR A 166 -23.51 5.39 2.33
CA THR A 166 -23.22 4.82 0.99
C THR A 166 -22.75 5.85 -0.04
N HIS A 167 -23.21 7.10 0.03
CA HIS A 167 -22.80 8.20 -0.86
C HIS A 167 -21.31 8.56 -0.78
N LYS A 168 -20.58 8.06 0.21
CA LYS A 168 -19.13 8.27 0.38
C LYS A 168 -18.27 7.21 -0.32
N TYR A 169 -18.88 6.14 -0.83
CA TYR A 169 -18.20 4.94 -1.32
C TYR A 169 -18.68 4.53 -2.72
N GLY A 170 -17.88 3.72 -3.41
CA GLY A 170 -18.36 2.94 -4.55
C GLY A 170 -19.21 1.77 -4.04
N VAL A 171 -20.39 1.56 -4.63
CA VAL A 171 -21.31 0.49 -4.25
C VAL A 171 -21.33 -0.57 -5.34
N ILE A 172 -21.19 -1.84 -4.95
CA ILE A 172 -21.27 -2.99 -5.86
C ILE A 172 -22.68 -3.58 -5.87
N ALA A 173 -22.99 -4.35 -6.92
CA ALA A 173 -24.15 -5.24 -6.98
C ALA A 173 -23.65 -6.62 -7.45
N GLY A 174 -24.17 -7.68 -6.85
CA GLY A 174 -23.74 -9.06 -7.10
C GLY A 174 -24.65 -10.07 -6.40
N GLU A 175 -24.44 -11.35 -6.69
CA GLU A 175 -25.19 -12.46 -6.10
C GLU A 175 -24.29 -13.20 -5.11
N SER A 176 -24.78 -13.52 -3.91
CA SER A 176 -23.95 -14.24 -2.94
C SER A 176 -23.58 -15.63 -3.46
N LEU A 177 -22.28 -15.88 -3.57
CA LEU A 177 -21.72 -17.18 -3.90
C LEU A 177 -21.51 -18.03 -2.64
N LYS A 178 -20.97 -17.40 -1.59
CA LYS A 178 -20.73 -17.96 -0.25
C LYS A 178 -20.74 -16.84 0.79
N GLU A 179 -20.69 -17.18 2.07
CA GLU A 179 -20.54 -16.19 3.14
C GLU A 179 -19.32 -15.29 2.88
N GLY A 180 -19.54 -13.97 2.80
CA GLY A 180 -18.51 -12.98 2.51
C GLY A 180 -18.03 -12.90 1.05
N ILE A 181 -18.62 -13.66 0.12
CA ILE A 181 -18.26 -13.67 -1.31
C ILE A 181 -19.51 -13.47 -2.17
N TYR A 182 -19.48 -12.47 -3.04
CA TYR A 182 -20.57 -12.02 -3.91
C TYR A 182 -20.13 -11.99 -5.39
#